data_AF-A0A941Z171-F1
#
_entry.id   AF-A0A941Z171-F1
#
_cell.length_a   1.000
_cell.length_b   1.000
_cell.length_c   1.000
_cell.angle_alpha   90.00
_cell.angle_beta   90.00
_cell.angle_gamma   90.00
#
_symmetry.space_group_name_H-M   'P 1'
#
loop_
_entity.id
_entity.type
_entity.pdbx_description
1 polymer ?
#
loop_
_entity_poly.entity_id
_entity_poly.type
_entity_poly.pdbx_seq_one_letter_code
_entity_poly.pdbx_strand_id
1 'polypeptide(L)'
;MTKPMHPTPLLDELETGPWPSFVTGLKRLAQDKDYVVDLLGTLETSYRTKKGYWKGGTVGVYGYGGGVIPRFTELKNDDGSPVYPDAAELHTLRVQPPPGMHYTTDVLRKMCDIWERHGTGLIAFHGQSGDIMFQGAKTADVQAAFDEINEMGFDLGGAGPAVRTAMSCVGAARCEQSCYDEARAHHTVINTFTDDIHRPALPYKFKFKFSGCANDCMNSIQRADMAVIGTWRDNMRADEDLARRWFAKHGMNELVNDVVVRCPTKAIRLKEVRELRSGDGAAHLTTVKVSDTHALEIDNKDCVRCMHCINVMTGALAHGADTGATILIGGKRTLKIGDLMGTVAVPFMRLKTDEDFEQLVDLGRRVIDFFAENALEHERTGEMIERIGLVNFLEGVGIEIDPNMVATPRTNPYVRTDGWDDEVAKIEARKAAG
;
A
#
# COMPACT_ATOMS: atom_id res chain seq x y z
N MET A 1 2.12 -36.55 -23.41
CA MET A 1 1.45 -35.67 -24.39
C MET A 1 0.17 -35.21 -23.75
N THR A 2 -0.07 -33.90 -23.75
CA THR A 2 -1.34 -33.33 -23.29
C THR A 2 -2.47 -33.66 -24.25
N LYS A 3 -3.70 -33.50 -23.79
CA LYS A 3 -4.91 -33.62 -24.60
C LYS A 3 -4.95 -32.53 -25.69
N PRO A 4 -5.71 -32.74 -26.77
CA PRO A 4 -5.87 -31.74 -27.82
C PRO A 4 -6.40 -30.41 -27.27
N MET A 5 -5.86 -29.29 -27.77
CA MET A 5 -6.32 -27.96 -27.38
C MET A 5 -7.77 -27.72 -27.84
N HIS A 6 -8.56 -27.07 -26.98
CA HIS A 6 -9.89 -26.59 -27.35
C HIS A 6 -9.78 -25.45 -28.40
N PRO A 7 -10.74 -25.30 -29.32
CA PRO A 7 -10.78 -24.14 -30.22
C PRO A 7 -11.01 -22.83 -29.46
N THR A 8 -10.08 -21.88 -29.55
CA THR A 8 -10.12 -20.59 -28.82
C THR A 8 -10.09 -19.35 -29.72
N PRO A 9 -10.94 -19.25 -30.77
CA PRO A 9 -10.84 -18.19 -31.78
C PRO A 9 -10.90 -16.77 -31.22
N LEU A 10 -11.59 -16.50 -30.11
CA LEU A 10 -11.60 -15.16 -29.51
C LEU A 10 -10.31 -14.86 -28.73
N LEU A 11 -9.75 -15.87 -28.05
CA LEU A 11 -8.45 -15.71 -27.39
C LEU A 11 -7.30 -15.62 -28.40
N ASP A 12 -7.40 -16.28 -29.55
CA ASP A 12 -6.37 -16.28 -30.59
C ASP A 12 -6.10 -14.86 -31.12
N GLU A 13 -7.14 -14.02 -31.21
CA GLU A 13 -6.99 -12.60 -31.59
C GLU A 13 -6.11 -11.81 -30.60
N LEU A 14 -6.06 -12.22 -29.33
CA LEU A 14 -5.24 -11.60 -28.28
C LEU A 14 -3.77 -12.01 -28.31
N GLU A 15 -3.37 -12.89 -29.22
CA GLU A 15 -1.96 -13.22 -29.45
C GLU A 15 -1.25 -12.22 -30.36
N THR A 16 -2.03 -11.39 -31.06
CA THR A 16 -1.51 -10.39 -31.98
C THR A 16 -1.13 -9.09 -31.25
N GLY A 17 -0.33 -8.25 -31.91
CA GLY A 17 0.08 -6.94 -31.39
C GLY A 17 1.40 -6.97 -30.60
N PRO A 18 1.87 -5.79 -30.16
CA PRO A 18 3.23 -5.65 -29.61
C PRO A 18 3.32 -5.96 -28.10
N TRP A 19 2.20 -6.02 -27.38
CA TRP A 19 2.20 -6.28 -25.93
C TRP A 19 2.34 -7.79 -25.66
N PRO A 20 3.15 -8.24 -24.68
CA PRO A 20 3.29 -9.65 -24.35
C PRO A 20 1.93 -10.29 -24.02
N SER A 21 1.48 -11.20 -24.88
CA SER A 21 0.17 -11.83 -24.73
C SER A 21 0.17 -12.86 -23.61
N PHE A 22 -0.78 -12.72 -22.69
CA PHE A 22 -1.02 -13.76 -21.68
C PHE A 22 -1.56 -15.05 -22.31
N VAL A 23 -2.27 -14.97 -23.45
CA VAL A 23 -2.81 -16.14 -24.17
C VAL A 23 -1.67 -16.99 -24.71
N THR A 24 -0.67 -16.38 -25.35
CA THR A 24 0.52 -17.10 -25.84
C THR A 24 1.26 -17.80 -24.70
N GLY A 25 1.38 -17.14 -23.53
CA GLY A 25 1.94 -17.74 -22.32
C GLY A 25 1.16 -18.96 -21.82
N LEU A 26 -0.17 -18.86 -21.75
CA LEU A 26 -1.05 -19.96 -21.37
C LEU A 26 -1.02 -21.11 -22.38
N LYS A 27 -1.02 -20.82 -23.68
CA LYS A 27 -0.92 -21.85 -24.74
C LYS A 27 0.40 -22.60 -24.68
N ARG A 28 1.50 -21.92 -24.33
CA ARG A 28 2.79 -22.59 -24.08
C ARG A 28 2.68 -23.56 -22.90
N LEU A 29 2.12 -23.13 -21.77
CA LEU A 29 1.92 -24.01 -20.60
C LEU A 29 0.96 -25.18 -20.91
N ALA A 30 -0.04 -24.96 -21.76
CA ALA A 30 -0.99 -25.99 -22.18
C ALA A 30 -0.36 -27.12 -23.05
N GLN A 31 0.85 -26.92 -23.56
CA GLN A 31 1.60 -28.00 -24.24
C GLN A 31 2.01 -29.11 -23.28
N ASP A 32 2.17 -28.78 -21.99
CA ASP A 32 2.65 -29.71 -20.96
C ASP A 32 1.62 -29.98 -19.86
N LYS A 33 0.52 -29.21 -19.79
CA LYS A 33 -0.52 -29.31 -18.74
C LYS A 33 -1.95 -29.35 -19.29
N ASP A 34 -2.63 -30.49 -19.13
CA ASP A 34 -4.07 -30.67 -19.45
C ASP A 34 -4.99 -29.70 -18.68
N TYR A 35 -4.55 -29.33 -17.48
CA TYR A 35 -5.18 -28.31 -16.65
C TYR A 35 -5.29 -26.97 -17.40
N VAL A 36 -4.20 -26.53 -18.03
CA VAL A 36 -4.17 -25.24 -18.73
C VAL A 36 -4.95 -25.29 -20.05
N VAL A 37 -5.00 -26.46 -20.71
CA VAL A 37 -5.88 -26.67 -21.87
C VAL A 37 -7.34 -26.38 -21.48
N ASP A 38 -7.82 -26.96 -20.39
CA ASP A 38 -9.19 -26.76 -19.90
C ASP A 38 -9.46 -25.36 -19.36
N LEU A 39 -8.44 -24.71 -18.78
CA LEU A 39 -8.52 -23.31 -18.38
C LEU A 39 -8.75 -22.39 -19.58
N LEU A 40 -8.05 -22.62 -20.70
CA LEU A 40 -8.25 -21.88 -21.95
C LEU A 40 -9.67 -22.09 -22.51
N GLY A 41 -10.20 -23.31 -22.46
CA GLY A 41 -11.59 -23.60 -22.85
C GLY A 41 -12.61 -22.84 -21.99
N THR A 42 -12.39 -22.82 -20.66
CA THR A 42 -13.24 -22.07 -19.72
C THR A 42 -13.18 -20.56 -20.01
N LEU A 43 -11.99 -20.03 -20.28
CA LEU A 43 -11.79 -18.62 -20.57
C LEU A 43 -12.41 -18.22 -21.92
N GLU A 44 -12.22 -19.01 -22.97
CA GLU A 44 -12.88 -18.81 -24.27
C GLU A 44 -14.40 -18.80 -24.13
N THR A 45 -14.96 -19.74 -23.35
CA THR A 45 -16.39 -19.76 -23.07
C THR A 45 -16.84 -18.48 -22.38
N SER A 46 -16.06 -17.99 -21.42
CA SER A 46 -16.30 -16.70 -20.74
C SER A 46 -16.26 -15.51 -21.70
N TYR A 47 -15.36 -15.51 -22.69
CA TYR A 47 -15.30 -14.48 -23.74
C TYR A 47 -16.54 -14.50 -24.63
N ARG A 48 -17.00 -15.69 -25.04
CA ARG A 48 -18.19 -15.85 -25.87
C ARG A 48 -19.46 -15.41 -25.14
N THR A 49 -19.62 -15.78 -23.89
CA THR A 49 -20.86 -15.55 -23.14
C THR A 49 -20.85 -14.29 -22.29
N LYS A 50 -19.68 -13.66 -22.12
CA LYS A 50 -19.45 -12.47 -21.28
C LYS A 50 -19.84 -12.68 -19.82
N LYS A 51 -19.58 -13.88 -19.30
CA LYS A 51 -19.85 -14.28 -17.91
C LYS A 51 -18.62 -14.91 -17.26
N GLY A 52 -18.48 -14.73 -15.94
CA GLY A 52 -17.54 -15.49 -15.14
C GLY A 52 -18.20 -16.77 -14.61
N TYR A 53 -17.54 -17.91 -14.77
CA TYR A 53 -18.04 -19.23 -14.37
C TYR A 53 -17.34 -19.76 -13.13
N TRP A 54 -17.16 -18.91 -12.12
CA TRP A 54 -16.33 -19.24 -10.97
C TRP A 54 -17.03 -18.86 -9.67
N LYS A 55 -17.34 -19.87 -8.86
CA LYS A 55 -17.84 -19.67 -7.50
C LYS A 55 -16.70 -19.79 -6.47
N GLY A 56 -16.86 -19.07 -5.36
CA GLY A 56 -16.02 -19.27 -4.19
C GLY A 56 -16.36 -20.58 -3.46
N GLY A 57 -15.57 -20.88 -2.42
CA GLY A 57 -15.82 -21.98 -1.50
C GLY A 57 -14.87 -21.88 -0.30
N THR A 58 -14.58 -23.01 0.33
CA THR A 58 -13.68 -23.07 1.49
C THR A 58 -12.64 -24.17 1.27
N VAL A 59 -11.38 -23.77 1.16
CA VAL A 59 -10.19 -24.63 1.15
C VAL A 59 -9.09 -23.83 1.83
N GLY A 60 -8.25 -24.50 2.61
CA GLY A 60 -7.15 -23.89 3.34
C GLY A 60 -6.07 -24.92 3.64
N VAL A 61 -5.16 -24.54 4.53
CA VAL A 61 -4.10 -25.40 5.04
C VAL A 61 -4.27 -25.57 6.55
N TYR A 62 -3.75 -26.65 7.11
CA TYR A 62 -3.85 -26.88 8.55
C TYR A 62 -3.21 -25.73 9.33
N GLY A 63 -3.92 -25.27 10.37
CA GLY A 63 -3.47 -24.19 11.25
C GLY A 63 -3.83 -22.78 10.80
N TYR A 64 -4.17 -22.55 9.52
CA TYR A 64 -4.50 -21.22 8.99
C TYR A 64 -5.95 -21.13 8.51
N GLY A 65 -6.60 -20.01 8.81
CA GLY A 65 -7.95 -19.65 8.34
C GLY A 65 -7.97 -18.77 7.08
N GLY A 66 -6.80 -18.42 6.54
CA GLY A 66 -6.63 -17.57 5.36
C GLY A 66 -5.48 -18.00 4.45
N GLY A 67 -5.23 -17.24 3.38
CA GLY A 67 -4.11 -17.45 2.45
C GLY A 67 -4.42 -18.20 1.15
N VAL A 68 -5.46 -19.03 1.14
CA VAL A 68 -5.94 -19.73 -0.06
C VAL A 68 -7.23 -19.09 -0.56
N ILE A 69 -7.31 -18.79 -1.86
CA ILE A 69 -8.54 -18.33 -2.51
C ILE A 69 -9.10 -19.48 -3.35
N PRO A 70 -10.04 -20.26 -2.80
CA PRO A 70 -10.66 -21.36 -3.52
C PRO A 70 -11.60 -20.87 -4.60
N ARG A 71 -11.58 -21.61 -5.72
CA ARG A 71 -12.39 -21.34 -6.89
C ARG A 71 -12.82 -22.65 -7.52
N PHE A 72 -14.12 -22.78 -7.76
CA PHE A 72 -14.74 -23.95 -8.38
C PHE A 72 -15.51 -23.50 -9.61
N THR A 73 -15.46 -24.30 -10.67
CA THR A 73 -16.19 -23.96 -11.90
C THR A 73 -17.69 -24.07 -11.71
N GLU A 74 -18.41 -23.13 -12.29
CA GLU A 74 -19.86 -23.16 -12.48
C GLU A 74 -20.24 -23.58 -13.90
N LEU A 75 -19.26 -23.77 -14.78
CA LEU A 75 -19.48 -24.23 -16.14
C LEU A 75 -19.64 -25.75 -16.16
N LYS A 76 -20.89 -26.20 -16.19
CA LYS A 76 -21.28 -27.60 -16.07
C LYS A 76 -22.15 -28.06 -17.24
N ASN A 77 -22.06 -29.36 -17.55
CA ASN A 77 -22.99 -30.05 -18.43
C ASN A 77 -24.35 -30.23 -17.72
N ASP A 78 -25.37 -30.67 -18.46
CA ASP A 78 -26.73 -30.88 -17.94
C ASP A 78 -26.79 -31.94 -16.80
N ASP A 79 -25.84 -32.88 -16.78
CA ASP A 79 -25.69 -33.88 -15.73
C ASP A 79 -24.95 -33.36 -14.47
N GLY A 80 -24.54 -32.09 -14.47
CA GLY A 80 -23.85 -31.43 -13.35
C GLY A 80 -22.33 -31.64 -13.31
N SER A 81 -21.76 -32.40 -14.23
CA SER A 81 -20.31 -32.57 -14.39
C SER A 81 -19.65 -31.30 -14.95
N PRO A 82 -18.39 -30.98 -14.59
CA PRO A 82 -17.67 -29.87 -15.21
C PRO A 82 -17.51 -30.07 -16.72
N VAL A 83 -17.76 -29.02 -17.52
CA VAL A 83 -17.48 -29.05 -18.97
C VAL A 83 -15.98 -29.27 -19.22
N TYR A 84 -15.15 -28.68 -18.35
CA TYR A 84 -13.69 -28.75 -18.39
C TYR A 84 -13.18 -29.36 -17.08
N PRO A 85 -13.09 -30.70 -17.00
CA PRO A 85 -12.85 -31.42 -15.73
C PRO A 85 -11.50 -31.14 -15.10
N ASP A 86 -10.44 -30.90 -15.88
CA ASP A 86 -9.12 -30.62 -15.30
C ASP A 86 -9.04 -29.22 -14.67
N ALA A 87 -9.87 -28.29 -15.15
CA ALA A 87 -10.04 -26.96 -14.57
C ALA A 87 -11.30 -26.83 -13.69
N ALA A 88 -11.80 -27.94 -13.13
CA ALA A 88 -12.94 -27.92 -12.23
C ALA A 88 -12.68 -27.11 -10.95
N GLU A 89 -11.43 -27.08 -10.51
CA GLU A 89 -10.91 -26.32 -9.39
C GLU A 89 -9.80 -25.38 -9.89
N LEU A 90 -9.65 -24.20 -9.29
CA LEU A 90 -8.60 -23.25 -9.62
C LEU A 90 -8.15 -22.44 -8.39
N HIS A 91 -7.68 -23.15 -7.36
CA HIS A 91 -7.36 -22.52 -6.08
C HIS A 91 -6.07 -21.72 -6.18
N THR A 92 -6.06 -20.51 -5.62
CA THR A 92 -4.87 -19.65 -5.63
C THR A 92 -4.25 -19.60 -4.25
N LEU A 93 -2.99 -20.01 -4.12
CA LEU A 93 -2.19 -19.78 -2.91
C LEU A 93 -1.60 -18.38 -3.01
N ARG A 94 -1.87 -17.54 -2.01
CA ARG A 94 -1.24 -16.23 -1.86
C ARG A 94 -0.05 -16.38 -0.95
N VAL A 95 1.13 -16.05 -1.43
CA VAL A 95 2.38 -16.17 -0.69
C VAL A 95 2.97 -14.79 -0.48
N GLN A 96 3.45 -14.49 0.72
CA GLN A 96 3.96 -13.17 1.05
C GLN A 96 5.22 -12.84 0.23
N PRO A 97 5.34 -11.62 -0.34
CA PRO A 97 6.56 -11.21 -1.02
C PRO A 97 7.63 -10.76 -0.01
N PRO A 98 8.92 -10.79 -0.38
CA PRO A 98 9.92 -10.06 0.37
C PRO A 98 9.72 -8.54 0.20
N PRO A 99 10.15 -7.69 1.16
CA PRO A 99 10.05 -6.24 1.02
C PRO A 99 10.71 -5.71 -0.26
N GLY A 100 10.03 -4.78 -0.93
CA GLY A 100 10.45 -4.21 -2.21
C GLY A 100 10.48 -5.20 -3.39
N MET A 101 9.95 -6.42 -3.22
CA MET A 101 9.88 -7.46 -4.27
C MET A 101 11.25 -7.88 -4.84
N HIS A 102 12.28 -7.96 -4.00
CA HIS A 102 13.62 -8.41 -4.43
C HIS A 102 13.73 -9.93 -4.40
N TYR A 103 14.16 -10.53 -5.51
CA TYR A 103 14.32 -11.98 -5.64
C TYR A 103 15.68 -12.34 -6.23
N THR A 104 16.21 -13.49 -5.83
CA THR A 104 17.29 -14.15 -6.56
C THR A 104 16.70 -15.10 -7.59
N THR A 105 17.44 -15.40 -8.66
CA THR A 105 17.01 -16.37 -9.67
C THR A 105 16.82 -17.76 -9.09
N ASP A 106 17.54 -18.10 -8.02
CA ASP A 106 17.45 -19.42 -7.39
C ASP A 106 16.12 -19.61 -6.66
N VAL A 107 15.65 -18.57 -5.96
CA VAL A 107 14.32 -18.58 -5.32
C VAL A 107 13.23 -18.68 -6.39
N LEU A 108 13.33 -17.89 -7.47
CA LEU A 108 12.33 -17.93 -8.54
C LEU A 108 12.27 -19.30 -9.24
N ARG A 109 13.41 -19.94 -9.48
CA ARG A 109 13.45 -21.30 -10.06
C ARG A 109 12.78 -22.32 -9.14
N LYS A 110 13.07 -22.28 -7.84
CA LYS A 110 12.40 -23.16 -6.85
C LYS A 110 10.89 -22.94 -6.82
N MET A 111 10.43 -21.68 -6.88
CA MET A 111 9.00 -21.36 -6.99
C MET A 111 8.36 -21.99 -8.24
N CYS A 112 9.02 -21.92 -9.39
CA CYS A 112 8.57 -22.60 -10.60
C CYS A 112 8.52 -24.12 -10.42
N ASP A 113 9.58 -24.73 -9.90
CA ASP A 113 9.66 -26.19 -9.70
C ASP A 113 8.53 -26.70 -8.78
N ILE A 114 8.26 -25.99 -7.67
CA ILE A 114 7.16 -26.32 -6.75
C ILE A 114 5.81 -26.20 -7.48
N TRP A 115 5.59 -25.12 -8.22
CA TRP A 115 4.30 -24.89 -8.86
C TRP A 115 4.06 -25.77 -10.09
N GLU A 116 5.11 -26.25 -10.75
CA GLU A 116 5.01 -27.30 -11.76
C GLU A 116 4.59 -28.64 -11.18
N ARG A 117 4.98 -28.96 -9.93
CA ARG A 117 4.54 -30.20 -9.26
C ARG A 117 3.08 -30.14 -8.82
N HIS A 118 2.67 -29.05 -8.18
CA HIS A 118 1.40 -28.98 -7.45
C HIS A 118 0.30 -28.19 -8.13
N GLY A 119 0.61 -27.43 -9.17
CA GLY A 119 -0.34 -26.52 -9.79
C GLY A 119 -0.29 -26.48 -11.31
N THR A 120 -0.83 -25.40 -11.86
CA THR A 120 -0.89 -25.15 -13.30
C THR A 120 0.45 -24.74 -13.91
N GLY A 121 1.45 -24.36 -13.11
CA GLY A 121 2.63 -23.62 -13.57
C GLY A 121 2.40 -22.11 -13.77
N LEU A 122 1.18 -21.60 -13.56
CA LEU A 122 0.86 -20.17 -13.62
C LEU A 122 1.15 -19.47 -12.29
N ILE A 123 2.17 -18.60 -12.28
CA ILE A 123 2.49 -17.73 -11.16
C ILE A 123 2.36 -16.28 -11.62
N ALA A 124 1.63 -15.46 -10.86
CA ALA A 124 1.58 -14.02 -11.10
C ALA A 124 2.39 -13.25 -10.05
N PHE A 125 3.36 -12.49 -10.56
CA PHE A 125 4.15 -11.49 -9.83
C PHE A 125 3.62 -10.10 -10.20
N HIS A 126 2.76 -9.48 -9.41
CA HIS A 126 2.22 -9.85 -8.10
C HIS A 126 0.73 -9.49 -8.02
N GLY A 127 0.07 -9.91 -6.95
CA GLY A 127 -1.26 -9.42 -6.57
C GLY A 127 -1.21 -7.95 -6.14
N GLN A 128 -2.36 -7.26 -6.22
CA GLN A 128 -2.44 -5.84 -5.82
C GLN A 128 -2.13 -5.60 -4.34
N SER A 129 -2.39 -6.57 -3.47
CA SER A 129 -2.00 -6.47 -2.06
C SER A 129 -0.51 -6.68 -1.86
N GLY A 130 0.13 -7.45 -2.75
CA GLY A 130 1.56 -7.74 -2.77
C GLY A 130 1.90 -9.21 -2.95
N ASP A 131 0.96 -10.10 -2.64
CA ASP A 131 1.17 -11.54 -2.69
C ASP A 131 1.71 -12.02 -4.03
N ILE A 132 2.66 -12.95 -3.99
CA ILE A 132 2.94 -13.83 -5.12
C ILE A 132 1.73 -14.75 -5.25
N MET A 133 1.11 -14.78 -6.43
CA MET A 133 -0.11 -15.55 -6.64
C MET A 133 0.23 -16.82 -7.42
N PHE A 134 0.29 -17.93 -6.71
CA PHE A 134 0.39 -19.27 -7.27
C PHE A 134 -1.02 -19.72 -7.67
N GLN A 135 -1.34 -19.65 -8.96
CA GLN A 135 -2.73 -19.73 -9.45
C GLN A 135 -3.07 -21.11 -10.01
N GLY A 136 -4.10 -21.75 -9.45
CA GLY A 136 -4.59 -23.02 -9.92
C GLY A 136 -3.85 -24.21 -9.32
N ALA A 137 -4.35 -24.68 -8.17
CA ALA A 137 -4.13 -26.01 -7.64
C ALA A 137 -5.49 -26.67 -7.37
N LYS A 138 -5.51 -28.01 -7.32
CA LYS A 138 -6.65 -28.77 -6.83
C LYS A 138 -6.58 -28.84 -5.30
N THR A 139 -7.73 -29.03 -4.65
CA THR A 139 -7.85 -29.14 -3.18
C THR A 139 -6.86 -30.12 -2.59
N ALA A 140 -6.68 -31.28 -3.24
CA ALA A 140 -5.77 -32.32 -2.79
C ALA A 140 -4.28 -31.89 -2.76
N ASP A 141 -3.90 -30.91 -3.58
CA ASP A 141 -2.52 -30.48 -3.76
C ASP A 141 -2.18 -29.24 -2.92
N VAL A 142 -3.19 -28.52 -2.39
CA VAL A 142 -3.02 -27.25 -1.67
C VAL A 142 -2.08 -27.39 -0.46
N GLN A 143 -2.26 -28.43 0.35
CA GLN A 143 -1.44 -28.63 1.55
C GLN A 143 0.02 -28.94 1.18
N ALA A 144 0.25 -29.89 0.27
CA ALA A 144 1.60 -30.27 -0.17
C ALA A 144 2.34 -29.11 -0.84
N ALA A 145 1.63 -28.30 -1.64
CA ALA A 145 2.20 -27.08 -2.22
C ALA A 145 2.64 -26.09 -1.14
N PHE A 146 1.80 -25.88 -0.12
CA PHE A 146 2.15 -24.98 0.97
C PHE A 146 3.33 -25.50 1.79
N ASP A 147 3.38 -26.79 2.11
CA ASP A 147 4.48 -27.38 2.89
C ASP A 147 5.83 -27.12 2.20
N GLU A 148 5.95 -27.35 0.89
CA GLU A 148 7.18 -27.07 0.14
C GLU A 148 7.51 -25.56 0.03
N ILE A 149 6.50 -24.70 -0.09
CA ILE A 149 6.69 -23.23 -0.09
C ILE A 149 7.20 -22.77 1.28
N ASN A 150 6.67 -23.35 2.36
CA ASN A 150 7.07 -23.05 3.73
C ASN A 150 8.49 -23.55 4.03
N GLU A 151 8.84 -24.76 3.60
CA GLU A 151 10.21 -25.30 3.69
C GLU A 151 11.23 -24.44 2.93
N MET A 152 10.82 -23.80 1.83
CA MET A 152 11.65 -22.83 1.09
C MET A 152 11.84 -21.49 1.84
N GLY A 153 11.09 -21.26 2.92
CA GLY A 153 11.18 -20.07 3.77
C GLY A 153 10.16 -18.98 3.44
N PHE A 154 9.10 -19.31 2.69
CA PHE A 154 8.01 -18.39 2.38
C PHE A 154 6.71 -18.82 3.03
N ASP A 155 5.93 -17.88 3.52
CA ASP A 155 4.65 -18.20 4.17
C ASP A 155 3.45 -17.67 3.37
N LEU A 156 2.27 -18.21 3.64
CA LEU A 156 1.03 -17.72 3.05
C LEU A 156 0.76 -16.29 3.51
N GLY A 157 0.12 -15.52 2.63
CA GLY A 157 -0.38 -14.20 2.90
C GLY A 157 -1.77 -14.19 3.53
N GLY A 158 -2.26 -12.99 3.84
CA GLY A 158 -3.54 -12.81 4.51
C GLY A 158 -4.75 -12.81 3.57
N ALA A 159 -5.83 -13.48 3.97
CA ALA A 159 -7.14 -13.43 3.30
C ALA A 159 -8.26 -13.38 4.34
N GLY A 160 -9.47 -12.96 3.93
CA GLY A 160 -10.61 -12.86 4.85
C GLY A 160 -10.55 -11.62 5.78
N PRO A 161 -11.31 -11.63 6.89
CA PRO A 161 -11.35 -10.55 7.87
C PRO A 161 -10.14 -10.66 8.83
N ALA A 162 -8.97 -10.34 8.28
CA ALA A 162 -7.65 -10.55 8.86
C ALA A 162 -6.75 -9.38 8.47
N VAL A 163 -5.59 -9.26 9.13
CA VAL A 163 -4.48 -8.48 8.59
C VAL A 163 -4.09 -9.09 7.24
N ARG A 164 -3.84 -8.24 6.25
CA ARG A 164 -3.43 -8.70 4.92
C ARG A 164 -1.94 -8.50 4.75
N THR A 165 -1.39 -9.25 3.80
CA THR A 165 -0.06 -9.03 3.25
C THR A 165 0.16 -7.55 2.94
N ALA A 166 1.27 -7.03 3.41
CA ALA A 166 1.69 -5.67 3.15
C ALA A 166 2.71 -5.60 2.02
N MET A 167 3.09 -4.38 1.67
CA MET A 167 4.17 -4.09 0.76
C MET A 167 4.85 -2.78 1.13
N SER A 168 6.12 -2.71 0.74
CA SER A 168 6.91 -1.49 0.70
C SER A 168 7.23 -1.11 -0.74
N CYS A 169 7.49 0.18 -1.00
CA CYS A 169 8.19 0.56 -2.23
C CYS A 169 9.64 0.02 -2.23
N VAL A 170 10.36 0.20 -3.34
CA VAL A 170 11.79 -0.21 -3.43
C VAL A 170 12.64 0.53 -2.39
N GLY A 171 12.27 1.78 -2.10
CA GLY A 171 12.72 2.49 -0.92
C GLY A 171 14.23 2.64 -0.77
N ALA A 172 14.71 2.59 0.46
CA ALA A 172 16.12 2.75 0.85
C ALA A 172 17.08 1.80 0.12
N ALA A 173 16.59 0.69 -0.45
CA ALA A 173 17.40 -0.22 -1.25
C ALA A 173 17.88 0.42 -2.57
N ARG A 174 17.12 1.36 -3.17
CA ARG A 174 17.45 1.92 -4.49
C ARG A 174 16.88 3.32 -4.78
N CYS A 175 16.39 4.05 -3.79
CA CYS A 175 15.83 5.39 -3.97
C CYS A 175 16.45 6.37 -2.97
N GLU A 176 17.08 7.40 -3.50
CA GLU A 176 17.71 8.50 -2.78
C GLU A 176 16.73 9.45 -2.09
N GLN A 177 15.43 9.28 -2.32
CA GLN A 177 14.36 10.08 -1.71
C GLN A 177 13.76 9.42 -0.46
N SER A 178 14.19 8.20 -0.13
CA SER A 178 13.67 7.45 1.00
C SER A 178 14.05 8.09 2.33
N CYS A 179 13.06 8.30 3.20
CA CYS A 179 13.23 8.94 4.50
C CYS A 179 13.38 7.94 5.66
N TYR A 180 13.19 6.63 5.44
CA TYR A 180 13.37 5.59 6.45
C TYR A 180 13.57 4.24 5.77
N ASP A 181 14.01 3.22 6.51
CA ASP A 181 14.14 1.86 5.99
C ASP A 181 12.76 1.18 5.91
N GLU A 182 12.15 1.21 4.73
CA GLU A 182 10.81 0.62 4.50
C GLU A 182 10.84 -0.90 4.55
N ALA A 183 11.97 -1.53 4.21
CA ALA A 183 12.11 -2.97 4.27
C ALA A 183 12.12 -3.45 5.72
N ARG A 184 12.84 -2.76 6.60
CA ARG A 184 12.83 -3.00 8.04
C ARG A 184 11.46 -2.73 8.64
N ALA A 185 10.83 -1.58 8.34
CA ALA A 185 9.47 -1.28 8.81
C ALA A 185 8.47 -2.37 8.42
N HIS A 186 8.48 -2.76 7.14
CA HIS A 186 7.61 -3.79 6.60
C HIS A 186 7.82 -5.13 7.32
N HIS A 187 9.06 -5.61 7.39
CA HIS A 187 9.38 -6.90 7.99
C HIS A 187 9.05 -6.93 9.49
N THR A 188 9.43 -5.90 10.25
CA THR A 188 9.19 -5.83 11.70
C THR A 188 7.69 -5.81 12.01
N VAL A 189 6.91 -5.03 11.28
CA VAL A 189 5.44 -4.97 11.47
C VAL A 189 4.81 -6.30 11.11
N ILE A 190 5.06 -6.84 9.92
CA ILE A 190 4.35 -8.02 9.43
C ILE A 190 4.70 -9.31 10.18
N ASN A 191 5.96 -9.46 10.61
CA ASN A 191 6.33 -10.60 11.46
C ASN A 191 5.70 -10.52 12.85
N THR A 192 5.31 -9.33 13.31
CA THR A 192 4.59 -9.19 14.58
C THR A 192 3.13 -9.63 14.45
N PHE A 193 2.47 -9.30 13.32
CA PHE A 193 1.06 -9.58 13.09
C PHE A 193 0.81 -10.89 12.32
N THR A 194 1.74 -11.85 12.38
CA THR A 194 1.62 -13.10 11.63
C THR A 194 0.39 -13.91 12.05
N ASP A 195 0.05 -13.92 13.34
CA ASP A 195 -1.18 -14.57 13.83
C ASP A 195 -2.44 -13.93 13.23
N ASP A 196 -2.54 -12.61 13.28
CA ASP A 196 -3.66 -11.84 12.70
C ASP A 196 -3.75 -11.94 11.18
N ILE A 197 -2.67 -12.32 10.49
CA ILE A 197 -2.64 -12.58 9.05
C ILE A 197 -3.25 -13.94 8.74
N HIS A 198 -2.84 -14.96 9.49
CA HIS A 198 -3.18 -16.35 9.20
C HIS A 198 -4.49 -16.82 9.83
N ARG A 199 -4.91 -16.20 10.94
CA ARG A 199 -6.08 -16.60 11.74
C ARG A 199 -7.08 -15.44 11.79
N PRO A 200 -8.00 -15.35 10.82
CA PRO A 200 -8.95 -14.23 10.76
C PRO A 200 -9.78 -14.10 12.03
N ALA A 201 -9.55 -13.01 12.77
CA ALA A 201 -10.25 -12.69 14.03
C ALA A 201 -10.79 -11.25 14.05
N LEU A 202 -10.59 -10.48 12.98
CA LEU A 202 -10.99 -9.07 12.92
C LEU A 202 -12.43 -8.90 12.42
N PRO A 203 -13.08 -7.75 12.65
CA PRO A 203 -14.41 -7.43 12.09
C PRO A 203 -14.41 -7.35 10.56
N TYR A 204 -13.28 -6.93 9.98
CA TYR A 204 -13.03 -6.97 8.55
C TYR A 204 -11.53 -6.93 8.22
N LYS A 205 -11.16 -6.72 6.96
CA LYS A 205 -9.75 -6.70 6.52
C LYS A 205 -9.01 -5.46 7.03
N PHE A 206 -7.76 -5.65 7.46
CA PHE A 206 -6.83 -4.58 7.81
C PHE A 206 -5.56 -4.68 6.95
N LYS A 207 -4.95 -3.55 6.59
CA LYS A 207 -3.80 -3.50 5.67
C LYS A 207 -2.76 -2.49 6.13
N PHE A 208 -1.49 -2.90 6.12
CA PHE A 208 -0.34 -2.01 6.22
C PHE A 208 0.29 -1.77 4.83
N LYS A 209 0.83 -0.57 4.59
CA LYS A 209 1.70 -0.28 3.45
C LYS A 209 2.73 0.79 3.79
N PHE A 210 3.91 0.67 3.17
CA PHE A 210 5.09 1.48 3.49
C PHE A 210 5.62 2.19 2.23
N SER A 211 5.68 3.52 2.28
CA SER A 211 6.26 4.36 1.24
C SER A 211 7.32 5.27 1.82
N GLY A 212 8.50 5.33 1.19
CA GLY A 212 9.65 6.10 1.66
C GLY A 212 9.52 7.61 1.62
N CYS A 213 8.61 8.15 0.83
CA CYS A 213 8.39 9.60 0.70
C CYS A 213 6.96 9.89 0.20
N ALA A 214 6.59 11.17 0.15
CA ALA A 214 5.26 11.62 -0.26
C ALA A 214 4.92 11.39 -1.75
N ASN A 215 5.86 10.89 -2.58
CA ASN A 215 5.51 10.35 -3.90
C ASN A 215 4.65 9.09 -3.82
N ASP A 216 4.67 8.42 -2.65
CA ASP A 216 3.82 7.28 -2.32
C ASP A 216 3.77 6.19 -3.41
N CYS A 217 4.95 5.71 -3.87
CA CYS A 217 5.02 4.70 -4.93
C CYS A 217 4.26 3.40 -4.59
N MET A 218 4.05 3.11 -3.30
CA MET A 218 3.25 1.95 -2.87
C MET A 218 1.74 2.22 -2.89
N ASN A 219 1.33 3.46 -3.14
CA ASN A 219 -0.06 3.91 -3.07
C ASN A 219 -0.67 3.56 -1.71
N SER A 220 0.10 3.78 -0.65
CA SER A 220 -0.20 3.40 0.72
C SER A 220 -1.42 4.15 1.23
N ILE A 221 -1.50 5.48 1.02
CA ILE A 221 -2.60 6.32 1.53
C ILE A 221 -3.98 5.85 1.06
N GLN A 222 -4.05 5.30 -0.16
CA GLN A 222 -5.30 4.88 -0.80
C GLN A 222 -5.58 3.37 -0.68
N ARG A 223 -4.60 2.55 -0.30
CA ARG A 223 -4.72 1.08 -0.37
C ARG A 223 -4.38 0.37 0.94
N ALA A 224 -4.18 1.10 2.03
CA ALA A 224 -3.93 0.57 3.36
C ALA A 224 -4.84 1.20 4.42
N ASP A 225 -5.23 0.42 5.41
CA ASP A 225 -5.92 0.91 6.60
C ASP A 225 -4.95 1.69 7.48
N MET A 226 -3.65 1.34 7.46
CA MET A 226 -2.56 2.10 8.07
C MET A 226 -1.41 2.28 7.08
N ALA A 227 -1.20 3.52 6.64
CA ALA A 227 -0.15 3.92 5.71
C ALA A 227 1.01 4.57 6.45
N VAL A 228 2.24 4.17 6.13
CA VAL A 228 3.48 4.75 6.66
C VAL A 228 4.18 5.47 5.52
N ILE A 229 4.19 6.80 5.53
CA ILE A 229 4.71 7.63 4.43
C ILE A 229 5.87 8.49 4.93
N GLY A 230 7.04 8.30 4.34
CA GLY A 230 8.26 8.95 4.80
C GLY A 230 8.25 10.46 4.61
N THR A 231 8.88 11.17 5.53
CA THR A 231 9.02 12.62 5.51
C THR A 231 10.25 13.08 6.31
N TRP A 232 10.49 14.38 6.38
CA TRP A 232 11.55 15.01 7.16
C TRP A 232 11.01 16.26 7.86
N ARG A 233 11.72 16.77 8.88
CA ARG A 233 11.27 17.95 9.65
C ARG A 233 12.31 19.06 9.81
N ASP A 234 13.49 18.90 9.21
CA ASP A 234 14.51 19.93 9.08
C ASP A 234 14.53 20.55 7.66
N ASN A 235 15.53 21.38 7.38
CA ASN A 235 15.63 22.07 6.09
C ASN A 235 16.03 21.09 4.97
N MET A 236 15.51 21.34 3.76
CA MET A 236 15.99 20.62 2.58
C MET A 236 17.49 20.82 2.37
N ARG A 237 18.14 19.79 1.83
CA ARG A 237 19.54 19.84 1.40
C ARG A 237 19.59 20.25 -0.06
N ALA A 238 20.66 20.93 -0.44
CA ALA A 238 20.88 21.33 -1.82
C ALA A 238 22.36 21.23 -2.22
N ASP A 239 22.59 21.05 -3.51
CA ASP A 239 23.90 20.91 -4.12
C ASP A 239 24.04 21.91 -5.28
N GLU A 240 24.95 22.88 -5.14
CA GLU A 240 25.12 23.95 -6.13
C GLU A 240 25.63 23.41 -7.48
N ASP A 241 26.50 22.39 -7.48
CA ASP A 241 27.06 21.84 -8.72
C ASP A 241 25.99 21.13 -9.54
N LEU A 242 25.16 20.31 -8.89
CA LEU A 242 24.02 19.65 -9.52
C LEU A 242 22.96 20.66 -9.95
N ALA A 243 22.69 21.70 -9.15
CA ALA A 243 21.74 22.75 -9.49
C ALA A 243 22.19 23.54 -10.73
N ARG A 244 23.47 23.91 -10.80
CA ARG A 244 24.07 24.58 -11.97
C ARG A 244 24.04 23.69 -13.22
N ARG A 245 24.35 22.39 -13.08
CA ARG A 245 24.25 21.42 -14.18
C ARG A 245 22.82 21.29 -14.71
N TRP A 246 21.84 21.20 -13.80
CA TRP A 246 20.43 21.18 -14.18
C TRP A 246 20.04 22.48 -14.90
N PHE A 247 20.40 23.63 -14.33
CA PHE A 247 20.07 24.93 -14.90
C PHE A 247 20.73 25.16 -16.28
N ALA A 248 21.97 24.73 -16.47
CA ALA A 248 22.65 24.84 -17.77
C ALA A 248 21.92 24.07 -18.89
N LYS A 249 21.22 22.98 -18.55
CA LYS A 249 20.46 22.17 -19.50
C LYS A 249 19.04 22.71 -19.76
N HIS A 250 18.39 23.23 -18.72
CA HIS A 250 16.96 23.55 -18.73
C HIS A 250 16.66 25.06 -18.83
N GLY A 251 17.59 25.91 -18.39
CA GLY A 251 17.49 27.36 -18.47
C GLY A 251 16.42 27.98 -17.55
N MET A 252 16.25 29.29 -17.69
CA MET A 252 15.39 30.08 -16.80
C MET A 252 13.90 29.78 -16.96
N ASN A 253 13.44 29.54 -18.19
CA ASN A 253 12.03 29.30 -18.44
C ASN A 253 11.53 28.04 -17.74
N GLU A 254 12.26 26.92 -17.82
CA GLU A 254 11.89 25.69 -17.12
C GLU A 254 12.08 25.81 -15.61
N LEU A 255 13.14 26.48 -15.13
CA LEU A 255 13.31 26.74 -13.69
C LEU A 255 12.07 27.45 -13.10
N VAL A 256 11.60 28.51 -13.76
CA VAL A 256 10.44 29.27 -13.28
C VAL A 256 9.15 28.47 -13.44
N ASN A 257 8.88 27.96 -14.65
CA ASN A 257 7.59 27.35 -14.99
C ASN A 257 7.40 25.97 -14.37
N ASP A 258 8.49 25.21 -14.17
CA ASP A 258 8.42 23.83 -13.69
C ASP A 258 8.91 23.62 -12.26
N VAL A 259 9.61 24.59 -11.64
CA VAL A 259 10.03 24.48 -10.24
C VAL A 259 9.35 25.53 -9.37
N VAL A 260 9.58 26.82 -9.66
CA VAL A 260 9.13 27.92 -8.78
C VAL A 260 7.61 28.04 -8.76
N VAL A 261 6.98 28.14 -9.93
CA VAL A 261 5.52 28.37 -10.06
C VAL A 261 4.70 27.14 -9.64
N ARG A 262 5.29 25.94 -9.70
CA ARG A 262 4.62 24.69 -9.31
C ARG A 262 4.70 24.38 -7.82
N CYS A 263 5.43 25.17 -7.02
CA CYS A 263 5.45 25.01 -5.57
C CYS A 263 4.05 25.33 -4.99
N PRO A 264 3.35 24.37 -4.35
CA PRO A 264 1.95 24.55 -3.94
C PRO A 264 1.76 25.63 -2.88
N THR A 265 2.79 25.90 -2.07
CA THR A 265 2.76 26.91 -1.01
C THR A 265 3.57 28.16 -1.33
N LYS A 266 4.15 28.25 -2.53
CA LYS A 266 5.04 29.36 -2.93
C LYS A 266 6.23 29.57 -1.97
N ALA A 267 6.69 28.48 -1.35
CA ALA A 267 7.86 28.45 -0.47
C ALA A 267 9.18 28.67 -1.22
N ILE A 268 9.21 28.42 -2.54
CA ILE A 268 10.40 28.58 -3.39
C ILE A 268 10.36 29.94 -4.07
N ARG A 269 11.47 30.68 -4.02
CA ARG A 269 11.65 31.97 -4.70
C ARG A 269 12.94 31.96 -5.51
N LEU A 270 12.86 32.51 -6.72
CA LEU A 270 14.05 32.89 -7.49
C LEU A 270 14.56 34.24 -6.99
N LYS A 271 15.86 34.32 -6.69
CA LYS A 271 16.53 35.50 -6.16
C LYS A 271 17.82 35.77 -6.91
N GLU A 272 18.22 37.03 -6.97
CA GLU A 272 19.61 37.35 -7.29
C GLU A 272 20.52 36.93 -6.13
N VAL A 273 21.73 36.45 -6.42
CA VAL A 273 22.67 35.96 -5.39
C VAL A 273 22.96 37.03 -4.32
N ARG A 274 23.04 38.30 -4.73
CA ARG A 274 23.27 39.44 -3.82
C ARG A 274 22.09 39.74 -2.87
N GLU A 275 20.91 39.19 -3.14
CA GLU A 275 19.69 39.40 -2.36
C GLU A 275 19.37 38.24 -1.42
N LEU A 276 20.23 37.21 -1.37
CA LEU A 276 20.03 36.07 -0.48
C LEU A 276 20.09 36.50 0.99
N ARG A 277 19.12 36.04 1.79
CA ARG A 277 19.07 36.32 3.22
C ARG A 277 20.13 35.49 3.95
N SER A 278 20.72 36.06 5.00
CA SER A 278 21.71 35.41 5.87
C SER A 278 21.51 35.80 7.34
N GLY A 279 22.16 35.09 8.26
CA GLY A 279 22.02 35.27 9.71
C GLY A 279 20.89 34.46 10.35
N ASP A 280 20.56 34.73 11.61
CA ASP A 280 19.61 33.93 12.41
C ASP A 280 18.19 33.91 11.80
N GLY A 281 17.78 35.01 11.18
CA GLY A 281 16.52 35.11 10.45
C GLY A 281 16.44 34.24 9.18
N ALA A 282 17.54 33.61 8.77
CA ALA A 282 17.63 32.72 7.61
C ALA A 282 17.80 31.24 7.99
N ALA A 283 17.76 30.88 9.27
CA ALA A 283 18.03 29.51 9.74
C ALA A 283 17.07 28.43 9.18
N HIS A 284 15.91 28.82 8.67
CA HIS A 284 14.90 27.95 8.04
C HIS A 284 14.96 27.98 6.50
N LEU A 285 15.93 28.69 5.93
CA LEU A 285 16.07 28.84 4.48
C LEU A 285 17.08 27.83 3.95
N THR A 286 16.72 27.19 2.85
CA THR A 286 17.68 26.48 1.99
C THR A 286 17.97 27.38 0.79
N THR A 287 19.23 27.69 0.53
CA THR A 287 19.65 28.44 -0.65
C THR A 287 20.49 27.58 -1.58
N VAL A 288 20.31 27.72 -2.88
CA VAL A 288 21.13 27.03 -3.89
C VAL A 288 21.33 27.89 -5.12
N LYS A 289 22.59 28.17 -5.44
CA LYS A 289 22.93 28.92 -6.65
C LYS A 289 22.73 28.05 -7.88
N VAL A 290 21.99 28.56 -8.85
CA VAL A 290 21.77 27.93 -10.16
C VAL A 290 22.66 28.55 -11.24
N SER A 291 23.16 29.76 -10.99
CA SER A 291 24.16 30.47 -11.81
C SER A 291 24.95 31.45 -10.94
N ASP A 292 25.82 32.24 -11.56
CA ASP A 292 26.59 33.27 -10.84
C ASP A 292 25.73 34.46 -10.39
N THR A 293 24.57 34.64 -11.02
CA THR A 293 23.66 35.76 -10.76
C THR A 293 22.38 35.33 -10.06
N HIS A 294 21.96 34.08 -10.19
CA HIS A 294 20.67 33.59 -9.68
C HIS A 294 20.80 32.41 -8.72
N ALA A 295 19.90 32.37 -7.73
CA ALA A 295 19.76 31.30 -6.77
C ALA A 295 18.27 31.03 -6.45
N LEU A 296 17.97 29.81 -6.03
CA LEU A 296 16.71 29.48 -5.36
C LEU A 296 16.89 29.72 -3.86
N GLU A 297 15.91 30.36 -3.25
CA GLU A 297 15.74 30.46 -1.80
C GLU A 297 14.43 29.77 -1.43
N ILE A 298 14.50 28.79 -0.52
CA ILE A 298 13.39 27.94 -0.14
C ILE A 298 13.10 28.12 1.34
N ASP A 299 11.90 28.59 1.66
CA ASP A 299 11.41 28.72 3.02
C ASP A 299 10.85 27.38 3.52
N ASN A 300 11.61 26.69 4.39
CA ASN A 300 11.20 25.37 4.86
C ASN A 300 10.02 25.42 5.84
N LYS A 301 9.69 26.58 6.43
CA LYS A 301 8.50 26.71 7.30
C LYS A 301 7.21 26.62 6.50
N ASP A 302 7.22 27.17 5.29
CA ASP A 302 6.09 27.12 4.37
C ASP A 302 6.11 25.88 3.47
N CYS A 303 7.14 25.03 3.57
CA CYS A 303 7.27 23.82 2.78
C CYS A 303 6.37 22.70 3.31
N VAL A 304 5.45 22.22 2.47
CA VAL A 304 4.58 21.06 2.75
C VAL A 304 5.18 19.73 2.30
N ARG A 305 6.46 19.72 1.88
CA ARG A 305 7.23 18.50 1.55
C ARG A 305 6.57 17.62 0.48
N CYS A 306 5.96 18.26 -0.53
CA CYS A 306 5.21 17.59 -1.61
C CYS A 306 6.08 16.85 -2.65
N MET A 307 7.41 16.78 -2.44
CA MET A 307 8.40 16.19 -3.35
C MET A 307 8.59 16.85 -4.72
N HIS A 308 7.70 17.74 -5.17
CA HIS A 308 7.74 18.29 -6.53
C HIS A 308 9.11 18.85 -6.96
N CYS A 309 9.69 19.76 -6.18
CA CYS A 309 10.98 20.36 -6.52
C CYS A 309 12.14 19.36 -6.48
N ILE A 310 12.12 18.41 -5.55
CA ILE A 310 13.09 17.31 -5.45
C ILE A 310 12.97 16.40 -6.68
N ASN A 311 11.75 16.09 -7.13
CA ASN A 311 11.54 15.25 -8.31
C ASN A 311 12.07 15.92 -9.59
N VAL A 312 11.76 17.21 -9.78
CA VAL A 312 12.18 17.94 -10.99
C VAL A 312 13.68 18.21 -11.00
N MET A 313 14.26 18.58 -9.85
CA MET A 313 15.69 18.88 -9.69
C MET A 313 16.41 17.77 -8.92
N THR A 314 16.19 16.52 -9.33
CA THR A 314 16.74 15.33 -8.63
C THR A 314 18.25 15.44 -8.45
N GLY A 315 18.71 15.25 -7.21
CA GLY A 315 20.11 15.37 -6.80
C GLY A 315 20.52 16.80 -6.42
N ALA A 316 20.03 17.83 -7.13
CA ALA A 316 20.29 19.23 -6.78
C ALA A 316 19.53 19.68 -5.53
N LEU A 317 18.33 19.13 -5.32
CA LEU A 317 17.54 19.26 -4.10
C LEU A 317 17.29 17.88 -3.52
N ALA A 318 17.35 17.78 -2.19
CA ALA A 318 17.08 16.54 -1.46
C ALA A 318 16.30 16.84 -0.16
N HIS A 319 15.63 15.82 0.37
CA HIS A 319 15.01 15.89 1.70
C HIS A 319 16.05 16.23 2.77
N GLY A 320 15.60 16.75 3.91
CA GLY A 320 16.44 17.03 5.08
C GLY A 320 16.99 15.75 5.74
N ALA A 321 17.83 15.91 6.76
CA ALA A 321 18.50 14.81 7.46
C ALA A 321 17.70 14.27 8.66
N ASP A 322 16.80 15.06 9.24
CA ASP A 322 15.91 14.64 10.33
C ASP A 322 14.66 13.98 9.76
N THR A 323 14.84 12.74 9.34
CA THR A 323 13.84 11.93 8.65
C THR A 323 13.03 11.02 9.58
N GLY A 324 11.84 10.66 9.12
CA GLY A 324 10.89 9.77 9.78
C GLY A 324 9.73 9.46 8.84
N ALA A 325 8.53 9.22 9.38
CA ALA A 325 7.32 8.99 8.61
C ALA A 325 6.09 9.65 9.25
N THR A 326 5.14 10.03 8.40
CA THR A 326 3.75 10.33 8.77
C THR A 326 2.94 9.05 8.72
N ILE A 327 2.11 8.82 9.74
CA ILE A 327 1.20 7.68 9.82
C ILE A 327 -0.22 8.15 9.51
N LEU A 328 -0.86 7.50 8.54
CA LEU A 328 -2.22 7.82 8.12
C LEU A 328 -3.12 6.60 8.25
N ILE A 329 -4.37 6.80 8.68
CA ILE A 329 -5.29 5.72 9.02
C ILE A 329 -6.63 5.87 8.30
N GLY A 330 -7.19 4.75 7.85
CA GLY A 330 -8.56 4.67 7.32
C GLY A 330 -8.67 4.54 5.80
N GLY A 331 -7.56 4.38 5.08
CA GLY A 331 -7.57 4.24 3.62
C GLY A 331 -8.38 3.02 3.14
N LYS A 332 -9.36 3.26 2.26
CA LYS A 332 -10.22 2.20 1.73
C LYS A 332 -10.83 2.55 0.38
N ARG A 333 -11.37 1.51 -0.24
CA ARG A 333 -12.13 1.61 -1.48
C ARG A 333 -13.65 1.63 -1.22
N THR A 334 -14.40 1.80 -2.29
CA THR A 334 -15.76 2.33 -2.36
C THR A 334 -16.76 1.72 -1.39
N LEU A 335 -16.77 0.40 -1.22
CA LEU A 335 -17.79 -0.22 -0.36
C LEU A 335 -17.44 -0.05 1.13
N LYS A 336 -18.39 0.34 1.98
CA LYS A 336 -19.80 0.71 1.70
C LYS A 336 -20.02 2.23 1.52
N ILE A 337 -19.30 3.10 2.23
CA ILE A 337 -19.62 4.55 2.31
C ILE A 337 -18.90 5.46 1.31
N GLY A 338 -18.12 4.91 0.39
CA GLY A 338 -17.25 5.65 -0.52
C GLY A 338 -15.76 5.34 -0.34
N ASP A 339 -14.95 5.92 -1.23
CA ASP A 339 -13.50 5.84 -1.15
C ASP A 339 -12.98 6.80 -0.07
N LEU A 340 -12.04 6.34 0.75
CA LEU A 340 -11.35 7.18 1.73
C LEU A 340 -9.85 7.07 1.50
N MET A 341 -9.16 8.20 1.64
CA MET A 341 -7.72 8.24 1.84
C MET A 341 -7.43 8.19 3.34
N GLY A 342 -6.25 7.73 3.71
CA GLY A 342 -5.84 7.76 5.11
C GLY A 342 -5.80 9.20 5.65
N THR A 343 -6.38 9.39 6.84
CA THR A 343 -6.30 10.64 7.61
C THR A 343 -5.03 10.63 8.45
N VAL A 344 -4.32 11.77 8.54
CA VAL A 344 -3.13 11.89 9.38
C VAL A 344 -3.48 11.59 10.83
N ALA A 345 -2.84 10.57 11.40
CA ALA A 345 -2.97 10.21 12.82
C ALA A 345 -1.69 10.56 13.59
N VAL A 346 -0.52 10.33 13.01
CA VAL A 346 0.77 10.76 13.59
C VAL A 346 1.51 11.62 12.56
N PRO A 347 1.63 12.95 12.76
CA PRO A 347 2.29 13.83 11.80
C PRO A 347 3.75 13.45 11.53
N PHE A 348 4.48 13.03 12.57
CA PHE A 348 5.86 12.60 12.47
C PHE A 348 6.22 11.55 13.52
N MET A 349 6.70 10.40 13.07
CA MET A 349 7.29 9.32 13.85
C MET A 349 8.71 9.09 13.33
N ARG A 350 9.70 9.14 14.21
CA ARG A 350 11.08 8.78 13.86
C ARG A 350 11.14 7.27 13.62
N LEU A 351 11.97 6.82 12.66
CA LEU A 351 12.13 5.40 12.30
C LEU A 351 13.60 5.07 12.01
N LYS A 352 14.47 5.20 13.03
CA LYS A 352 15.93 5.00 12.91
C LYS A 352 16.46 3.93 13.86
N THR A 353 16.02 3.91 15.11
CA THR A 353 16.48 2.96 16.16
C THR A 353 15.53 1.76 16.28
N ASP A 354 15.94 0.69 16.96
CA ASP A 354 15.02 -0.44 17.24
C ASP A 354 13.76 0.00 17.99
N GLU A 355 13.93 0.84 19.02
CA GLU A 355 12.84 1.44 19.81
C GLU A 355 11.85 2.21 18.93
N ASP A 356 12.33 2.95 17.93
CA ASP A 356 11.46 3.67 16.98
C ASP A 356 10.55 2.69 16.20
N PHE A 357 11.08 1.52 15.77
CA PHE A 357 10.30 0.51 15.06
C PHE A 357 9.36 -0.25 16.01
N GLU A 358 9.74 -0.46 17.27
CA GLU A 358 8.86 -1.01 18.31
C GLU A 358 7.66 -0.09 18.56
N GLN A 359 7.87 1.23 18.61
CA GLN A 359 6.78 2.20 18.72
C GLN A 359 5.79 2.13 17.54
N LEU A 360 6.29 1.91 16.32
CA LEU A 360 5.44 1.70 15.15
C LEU A 360 4.59 0.43 15.28
N VAL A 361 5.19 -0.65 15.79
CA VAL A 361 4.49 -1.92 16.06
C VAL A 361 3.43 -1.74 17.14
N ASP A 362 3.76 -1.09 18.24
CA ASP A 362 2.84 -0.86 19.36
C ASP A 362 1.70 0.08 18.98
N LEU A 363 1.94 1.05 18.08
CA LEU A 363 0.87 1.80 17.44
C LEU A 363 -0.02 0.89 16.59
N GLY A 364 0.56 0.02 15.76
CA GLY A 364 -0.18 -0.95 14.97
C GLY A 364 -1.07 -1.86 15.83
N ARG A 365 -0.57 -2.33 16.99
CA ARG A 365 -1.31 -3.16 17.95
C ARG A 365 -2.51 -2.42 18.50
N ARG A 366 -2.29 -1.24 19.10
CA ARG A 366 -3.38 -0.40 19.64
C ARG A 366 -4.46 -0.11 18.60
N VAL A 367 -4.07 0.18 17.35
CA VAL A 367 -5.02 0.45 16.26
C VAL A 367 -5.81 -0.80 15.88
N ILE A 368 -5.17 -1.97 15.79
CA ILE A 368 -5.84 -3.23 15.46
C ILE A 368 -6.76 -3.67 16.60
N ASP A 369 -6.32 -3.59 17.85
CA ASP A 369 -7.12 -3.94 19.03
C ASP A 369 -8.36 -3.04 19.12
N PHE A 370 -8.15 -1.72 18.99
CA PHE A 370 -9.27 -0.77 18.96
C PHE A 370 -10.22 -1.06 17.80
N PHE A 371 -9.70 -1.36 16.61
CA PHE A 371 -10.52 -1.76 15.46
C PHE A 371 -11.31 -3.04 15.73
N ALA A 372 -10.69 -4.04 16.35
CA ALA A 372 -11.32 -5.32 16.67
C ALA A 372 -12.49 -5.17 17.66
N GLU A 373 -12.35 -4.29 18.64
CA GLU A 373 -13.36 -4.06 19.67
C GLU A 373 -14.50 -3.13 19.24
N ASN A 374 -14.21 -2.14 18.36
CA ASN A 374 -15.13 -1.03 18.12
C ASN A 374 -15.75 -1.01 16.72
N ALA A 375 -15.21 -1.75 15.75
CA ALA A 375 -15.78 -1.83 14.42
C ALA A 375 -16.97 -2.80 14.37
N LEU A 376 -17.97 -2.44 13.58
CA LEU A 376 -19.09 -3.30 13.28
C LEU A 376 -18.69 -4.41 12.29
N GLU A 377 -19.53 -5.43 12.18
CA GLU A 377 -19.32 -6.50 11.22
C GLU A 377 -19.21 -5.94 9.79
N HIS A 378 -18.15 -6.36 9.07
CA HIS A 378 -17.87 -5.89 7.71
C HIS A 378 -17.65 -4.36 7.59
N GLU A 379 -17.25 -3.70 8.66
CA GLU A 379 -16.84 -2.29 8.67
C GLU A 379 -15.32 -2.16 8.57
N ARG A 380 -14.83 -1.20 7.78
CA ARG A 380 -13.39 -0.89 7.66
C ARG A 380 -12.96 0.17 8.67
N THR A 381 -11.67 0.25 8.97
CA THR A 381 -11.13 1.21 9.94
C THR A 381 -11.53 2.66 9.62
N GLY A 382 -11.50 3.07 8.34
CA GLY A 382 -11.96 4.40 7.95
C GLY A 382 -13.46 4.65 8.13
N GLU A 383 -14.29 3.61 7.95
CA GLU A 383 -15.74 3.71 8.20
C GLU A 383 -16.04 3.82 9.69
N MET A 384 -15.34 3.03 10.51
CA MET A 384 -15.41 3.12 11.95
C MET A 384 -15.03 4.54 12.41
N ILE A 385 -13.94 5.12 11.91
CA ILE A 385 -13.50 6.48 12.25
C ILE A 385 -14.56 7.53 11.87
N GLU A 386 -15.14 7.45 10.67
CA GLU A 386 -16.23 8.36 10.26
C GLU A 386 -17.46 8.22 11.16
N ARG A 387 -17.80 7.00 11.59
CA ARG A 387 -18.95 6.73 12.45
C ARG A 387 -18.75 7.21 13.88
N ILE A 388 -17.61 6.89 14.50
CA ILE A 388 -17.35 7.21 15.91
C ILE A 388 -16.75 8.61 16.08
N GLY A 389 -16.13 9.17 15.05
CA GLY A 389 -15.41 10.43 15.06
C GLY A 389 -13.91 10.25 15.33
N LEU A 390 -13.11 11.07 14.64
CA LEU A 390 -11.64 11.04 14.72
C LEU A 390 -11.12 11.22 16.15
N VAL A 391 -11.71 12.12 16.93
CA VAL A 391 -11.28 12.38 18.32
C VAL A 391 -11.40 11.13 19.19
N ASN A 392 -12.55 10.44 19.15
CA ASN A 392 -12.77 9.22 19.93
C ASN A 392 -11.81 8.11 19.52
N PHE A 393 -11.50 8.01 18.22
CA PHE A 393 -10.47 7.09 17.75
C PHE A 393 -9.09 7.44 18.31
N LEU A 394 -8.64 8.69 18.16
CA LEU A 394 -7.32 9.15 18.62
C LEU A 394 -7.14 8.95 20.13
N GLU A 395 -8.13 9.33 20.93
CA GLU A 395 -8.13 9.11 22.37
C GLU A 395 -8.08 7.62 22.71
N GLY A 396 -8.90 6.82 22.05
CA GLY A 396 -8.98 5.37 22.24
C GLY A 396 -7.68 4.63 21.90
N VAL A 397 -6.91 5.13 20.92
CA VAL A 397 -5.59 4.59 20.61
C VAL A 397 -4.46 5.34 21.31
N GLY A 398 -4.72 6.32 22.18
CA GLY A 398 -3.69 7.05 22.93
C GLY A 398 -2.78 7.91 22.06
N ILE A 399 -3.35 8.69 21.13
CA ILE A 399 -2.65 9.67 20.30
C ILE A 399 -3.15 11.08 20.68
N GLU A 400 -2.21 11.99 20.92
CA GLU A 400 -2.53 13.40 21.19
C GLU A 400 -3.08 14.08 19.94
N ILE A 401 -4.08 14.94 20.12
CA ILE A 401 -4.72 15.69 19.03
C ILE A 401 -3.77 16.78 18.53
N ASP A 402 -3.60 16.85 17.21
CA ASP A 402 -2.75 17.84 16.53
C ASP A 402 -3.53 18.53 15.39
N PRO A 403 -3.36 19.86 15.19
CA PRO A 403 -4.03 20.58 14.09
C PRO A 403 -3.76 20.01 12.69
N ASN A 404 -2.61 19.36 12.47
CA ASN A 404 -2.24 18.74 11.18
C ASN A 404 -3.09 17.50 10.84
N MET A 405 -3.95 17.04 11.75
CA MET A 405 -4.85 15.90 11.53
C MET A 405 -6.10 16.28 10.72
N VAL A 406 -6.39 17.58 10.57
CA VAL A 406 -7.55 18.08 9.82
C VAL A 406 -7.11 19.01 8.71
N ALA A 407 -7.76 18.92 7.55
CA ALA A 407 -7.53 19.87 6.45
C ALA A 407 -8.11 21.26 6.76
N THR A 408 -9.26 21.29 7.43
CA THR A 408 -9.92 22.51 7.90
C THR A 408 -10.68 22.23 9.20
N PRO A 409 -10.79 23.20 10.12
CA PRO A 409 -11.71 23.09 11.24
C PRO A 409 -13.15 22.90 10.75
N ARG A 410 -13.97 22.25 11.57
CA ARG A 410 -15.40 22.10 11.28
C ARG A 410 -16.08 23.46 11.09
N THR A 411 -16.98 23.55 10.12
CA THR A 411 -17.74 24.78 9.82
C THR A 411 -19.11 24.81 10.48
N ASN A 412 -19.59 23.67 10.99
CA ASN A 412 -20.87 23.58 11.70
C ASN A 412 -20.65 23.62 13.23
N PRO A 413 -21.58 24.23 13.99
CA PRO A 413 -21.40 24.50 15.42
C PRO A 413 -21.79 23.34 16.33
N TYR A 414 -22.04 22.12 15.81
CA TYR A 414 -22.52 20.99 16.61
C TYR A 414 -21.41 20.31 17.42
N VAL A 415 -20.75 21.09 18.28
CA VAL A 415 -19.67 20.65 19.17
C VAL A 415 -20.28 19.84 20.30
N ARG A 416 -19.88 18.57 20.41
CA ARG A 416 -20.16 17.76 21.59
C ARG A 416 -19.23 18.24 22.70
N THR A 417 -19.80 18.56 23.85
CA THR A 417 -19.06 18.90 25.08
C THR A 417 -19.48 17.91 26.15
N ASP A 418 -18.53 17.55 27.01
CA ASP A 418 -18.81 16.75 28.20
C ASP A 418 -19.08 17.68 29.40
N GLY A 419 -19.50 17.13 30.54
CA GLY A 419 -19.73 17.93 31.76
C GLY A 419 -21.05 18.71 31.77
N TRP A 420 -22.06 18.27 31.01
CA TRP A 420 -23.39 18.89 31.01
C TRP A 420 -23.98 19.04 32.42
N ASP A 421 -23.84 18.00 33.25
CA ASP A 421 -24.37 18.00 34.61
C ASP A 421 -23.68 19.07 35.50
N ASP A 422 -22.38 19.32 35.30
CA ASP A 422 -21.64 20.36 36.02
C ASP A 422 -22.13 21.77 35.62
N GLU A 423 -22.38 21.99 34.33
CA GLU A 423 -22.91 23.26 33.84
C GLU A 423 -24.35 23.50 34.32
N VAL A 424 -25.18 22.45 34.34
CA VAL A 424 -26.53 22.52 34.93
C VAL A 424 -26.45 22.88 36.41
N ALA A 425 -25.57 22.23 37.18
CA ALA A 425 -25.37 22.52 38.60
C ALA A 425 -24.94 23.98 38.84
N LYS A 426 -24.03 24.52 38.01
CA LYS A 426 -23.63 25.94 38.07
C LYS A 426 -24.80 26.90 37.82
N ILE A 427 -25.69 26.57 36.87
CA ILE A 427 -26.87 27.39 36.56
C ILE A 427 -27.86 27.34 37.72
N GLU A 428 -28.16 26.16 38.26
CA GLU A 428 -29.08 26.02 39.40
C GLU A 428 -28.55 26.73 40.65
N ALA A 429 -27.24 26.65 40.93
CA ALA A 429 -26.62 27.39 42.03
C ALA A 429 -26.74 28.92 41.85
N ARG A 430 -26.61 29.44 40.62
CA ARG A 430 -26.82 30.87 40.32
C ARG A 430 -28.27 31.29 40.50
N LYS A 431 -29.23 30.47 40.07
CA LYS A 431 -30.67 30.74 40.27
C LYS A 431 -31.07 30.74 41.74
N ALA A 432 -30.41 29.94 42.58
CA ALA A 432 -30.67 29.89 44.02
C ALA A 432 -30.01 31.05 44.80
N ALA A 433 -28.98 31.68 44.23
CA ALA A 433 -28.24 32.79 44.83
C ALA A 433 -28.75 34.19 44.43
N GLY A 434 -29.65 34.29 43.45
CA GLY A 434 -30.39 35.50 43.10
C GLY A 434 -31.83 35.40 43.54
#